data_AF-A0A831T7T2-F1
#
_entry.id   AF-A0A831T7T2-F1
#
_cell.length_a   1.000
_cell.length_b   1.000
_cell.length_c   1.000
_cell.angle_alpha   90.00
_cell.angle_beta   90.00
_cell.angle_gamma   90.00
#
_symmetry.space_group_name_H-M   'P 1'
#
loop_
_entity.id
_entity.type
_entity.pdbx_description
1 polymer ?
#
loop_
_entity_poly.entity_id
_entity_poly.type
_entity_poly.pdbx_seq_one_letter_code
_entity_poly.pdbx_strand_id
1 'polypeptide(L)'
;MDCTQTQPGYWIQHIKLAGVVGVTLASGWLLGRFDLHRATFAPSSPLECLERESVLLHPDFFARLIRVGPPDYRFNCHGWTFLDGKDDMIASSVDALVESGRLQPVSKPRLGDVILYRDQHGQVMHSGRVQAVGCDGLVLVESKWGPFGRYLHLPDLPRNAASWQYYRDLEDVELDTDAVAASSDDTGERTTAADVDADSDTD
;
A
#
# COMPACT_ATOMS: atom_id res chain seq x y z
N MET A 1 8.53 -3.11 -24.16
CA MET A 1 8.11 -3.47 -22.80
C MET A 1 6.68 -3.93 -22.93
N ASP A 2 6.46 -5.24 -22.82
CA ASP A 2 5.18 -5.90 -23.11
C ASP A 2 4.33 -5.92 -21.83
N CYS A 3 3.19 -5.22 -21.84
CA CYS A 3 2.29 -5.06 -20.69
C CYS A 3 1.14 -6.07 -20.78
N THR A 4 1.47 -7.36 -20.79
CA THR A 4 0.48 -8.45 -20.85
C THR A 4 0.72 -9.46 -19.74
N GLN A 5 0.61 -9.02 -18.48
CA GLN A 5 0.56 -9.96 -17.35
C GLN A 5 -0.43 -9.50 -16.28
N THR A 6 -1.65 -10.02 -16.37
CA THR A 6 -2.64 -10.01 -15.29
C THR A 6 -2.61 -11.37 -14.60
N GLN A 7 -2.23 -11.42 -13.33
CA GLN A 7 -2.36 -12.60 -12.47
C GLN A 7 -3.60 -12.41 -11.58
N PRO A 8 -4.55 -13.36 -11.53
CA PRO A 8 -5.67 -13.33 -10.60
C PRO A 8 -5.38 -14.17 -9.34
N GLY A 9 -5.79 -13.64 -8.18
CA GLY A 9 -6.19 -14.45 -7.03
C GLY A 9 -5.29 -14.37 -5.80
N TYR A 10 -5.80 -13.76 -4.73
CA TYR A 10 -5.36 -14.06 -3.37
C TYR A 10 -6.54 -14.45 -2.49
N TRP A 11 -6.34 -15.56 -1.78
CA TRP A 11 -7.31 -16.26 -0.94
C TRP A 11 -7.34 -15.66 0.47
N ILE A 12 -8.53 -15.53 1.05
CA ILE A 12 -8.75 -15.24 2.48
C ILE A 12 -8.65 -16.57 3.24
N GLN A 13 -7.74 -16.68 4.22
CA GLN A 13 -7.82 -17.72 5.25
C GLN A 13 -7.57 -17.19 6.68
N HIS A 14 -8.62 -17.36 7.49
CA HIS A 14 -8.70 -17.73 8.92
C HIS A 14 -7.69 -17.16 9.93
N ILE A 15 -8.16 -16.15 10.70
CA ILE A 15 -7.62 -15.77 12.01
C ILE A 15 -8.05 -16.80 13.07
N LYS A 16 -7.09 -17.35 13.83
CA LYS A 16 -7.34 -18.05 15.09
C LYS A 16 -7.05 -17.12 16.28
N LEU A 17 -8.06 -16.95 17.14
CA LEU A 17 -8.00 -16.23 18.41
C LEU A 17 -7.68 -17.20 19.56
N ALA A 18 -6.67 -16.86 20.36
CA ALA A 18 -6.47 -17.22 21.77
C ALA A 18 -5.45 -16.20 22.30
N GLY A 19 -5.60 -15.46 23.40
CA GLY A 19 -6.26 -15.72 24.67
C GLY A 19 -5.17 -15.62 25.75
N VAL A 20 -5.33 -14.71 26.73
CA VAL A 20 -4.99 -14.81 28.16
C VAL A 20 -4.72 -13.43 28.76
N VAL A 21 -5.46 -13.16 29.84
CA VAL A 21 -5.41 -12.00 30.73
C VAL A 21 -4.30 -12.20 31.76
N GLY A 22 -3.50 -11.17 32.01
CA GLY A 22 -2.61 -11.08 33.17
C GLY A 22 -2.69 -9.67 33.76
N VAL A 23 -3.30 -9.55 34.94
CA VAL A 23 -3.32 -8.32 35.74
C VAL A 23 -2.27 -8.46 36.83
N THR A 24 -1.36 -7.49 36.91
CA THR A 24 -0.47 -7.31 38.07
C THR A 24 -0.51 -5.85 38.47
N LEU A 25 -0.92 -5.58 39.71
CA LEU A 25 -0.88 -4.26 40.33
C LEU A 25 0.48 -4.07 41.00
N ALA A 26 1.16 -2.98 40.67
CA ALA A 26 2.19 -2.40 41.52
C ALA A 26 2.18 -0.87 41.38
N SER A 27 2.12 -0.24 42.54
CA SER A 27 1.93 1.17 42.85
C SER A 27 3.11 2.06 42.51
N GLY A 28 2.82 3.30 42.11
CA GLY A 28 3.70 4.46 42.33
C GLY A 28 4.01 5.28 41.10
N TRP A 29 3.94 6.61 41.28
CA TRP A 29 4.30 7.71 40.37
C TRP A 29 3.16 8.35 39.57
N LEU A 30 2.56 9.36 40.21
CA LEU A 30 1.80 10.44 39.61
C LEU A 30 2.73 11.37 38.82
N LEU A 31 2.74 11.21 37.49
CA LEU A 31 2.94 12.31 36.55
C LEU A 31 1.83 12.17 35.52
N GLY A 32 1.03 13.22 35.37
CA GLY A 32 -0.19 13.23 34.57
C GLY A 32 0.07 12.81 33.13
N ARG A 33 -0.27 11.56 32.82
CA ARG A 33 -0.60 11.16 31.46
C ARG A 33 -1.95 11.80 31.15
N PHE A 34 -1.97 12.72 30.19
CA PHE A 34 -3.17 12.94 29.40
C PHE A 34 -3.42 11.66 28.62
N ASP A 35 -4.09 10.71 29.27
CA ASP A 35 -4.80 9.64 28.58
C ASP A 35 -5.99 10.34 27.91
N LEU A 36 -5.77 10.85 26.70
CA LEU A 36 -6.83 11.30 25.81
C LEU A 36 -7.67 10.07 25.55
N HIS A 37 -8.66 9.89 26.42
CA HIS A 37 -9.65 8.86 26.39
C HIS A 37 -10.01 8.58 24.94
N ARG A 38 -9.72 7.34 24.53
CA ARG A 38 -10.34 6.63 23.41
C ARG A 38 -11.86 6.55 23.70
N ALA A 39 -12.52 7.70 23.75
CA ALA A 39 -13.96 7.79 23.61
C ALA A 39 -14.21 7.34 22.18
N THR A 40 -14.44 6.04 22.04
CA THR A 40 -14.89 5.41 20.81
C THR A 40 -16.23 6.02 20.46
N PHE A 41 -16.21 7.18 19.82
CA PHE A 41 -17.33 7.68 19.03
C PHE A 41 -17.42 6.85 17.75
N ALA A 42 -17.56 5.53 17.93
CA ALA A 42 -18.07 4.68 16.88
C ALA A 42 -19.47 5.23 16.58
N PRO A 43 -19.74 5.65 15.33
CA PRO A 43 -21.04 6.18 14.96
C PRO A 43 -22.09 5.13 15.27
N SER A 44 -23.21 5.60 15.82
CA SER A 44 -24.27 4.73 16.31
C SER A 44 -25.08 4.12 15.16
N SER A 45 -24.92 4.62 13.93
CA SER A 45 -25.58 4.10 12.73
C SER A 45 -24.77 4.28 11.43
N PRO A 46 -25.05 3.47 10.39
CA PRO A 46 -24.53 3.68 9.04
C PRO A 46 -24.89 5.05 8.43
N LEU A 47 -26.01 5.65 8.82
CA LEU A 47 -26.43 6.97 8.37
C LEU A 47 -25.54 8.09 8.93
N GLU A 48 -25.16 8.01 10.21
CA GLU A 48 -24.19 8.95 10.78
C GLU A 48 -22.80 8.82 10.11
N CYS A 49 -22.41 7.60 9.71
CA CYS A 49 -21.22 7.41 8.88
C CYS A 49 -21.36 8.14 7.54
N LEU A 50 -22.47 7.95 6.82
CA LEU A 50 -22.75 8.58 5.53
C LEU A 50 -22.85 10.11 5.62
N GLU A 51 -23.47 10.64 6.66
CA GLU A 51 -23.56 12.08 6.89
C GLU A 51 -22.19 12.68 7.21
N ARG A 52 -21.33 12.00 7.97
CA ARG A 52 -19.96 12.48 8.19
C ARG A 52 -19.11 12.31 6.93
N GLU A 53 -19.33 11.27 6.14
CA GLU A 53 -18.76 11.09 4.79
C GLU A 53 -19.20 12.18 3.82
N SER A 54 -20.22 12.99 4.13
CA SER A 54 -20.59 14.15 3.30
C SER A 54 -19.49 15.20 3.17
N VAL A 55 -18.52 15.22 4.09
CA VAL A 55 -17.29 16.02 3.94
C VAL A 55 -16.46 15.54 2.73
N LEU A 56 -16.49 14.25 2.43
CA LEU A 56 -15.93 13.67 1.20
C LEU A 56 -16.84 13.90 -0.03
N LEU A 57 -18.08 14.37 0.16
CA LEU A 57 -18.94 14.85 -0.93
C LEU A 57 -18.66 16.32 -1.28
N HIS A 58 -17.60 16.93 -0.73
CA HIS A 58 -17.11 18.20 -1.27
C HIS A 58 -16.92 18.03 -2.79
N PRO A 59 -17.36 18.99 -3.63
CA PRO A 59 -17.29 18.88 -5.08
C PRO A 59 -15.91 18.49 -5.61
N ASP A 60 -14.86 18.83 -4.85
CA ASP A 60 -13.47 18.50 -5.16
C ASP A 60 -13.09 17.02 -5.06
N PHE A 61 -13.88 16.22 -4.35
CA PHE A 61 -13.69 14.77 -4.18
C PHE A 61 -14.76 13.95 -4.90
N PHE A 62 -15.90 14.56 -5.24
CA PHE A 62 -16.99 13.92 -5.96
C PHE A 62 -16.47 13.31 -7.29
N ALA A 63 -16.79 12.03 -7.53
CA ALA A 63 -16.33 11.24 -8.68
C ALA A 63 -14.81 11.05 -8.82
N ARG A 64 -14.01 11.38 -7.79
CA ARG A 64 -12.53 11.19 -7.79
C ARG A 64 -12.03 10.17 -6.77
N LEU A 65 -12.94 9.62 -5.97
CA LEU A 65 -12.68 8.60 -4.97
C LEU A 65 -13.50 7.34 -5.30
N ILE A 66 -12.87 6.17 -5.18
CA ILE A 66 -13.56 4.88 -5.24
C ILE A 66 -13.42 4.23 -3.87
N ARG A 67 -14.52 4.02 -3.16
CA ARG A 67 -14.49 3.37 -1.85
C ARG A 67 -14.13 1.89 -2.00
N VAL A 68 -13.12 1.44 -1.25
CA VAL A 68 -12.63 0.05 -1.24
C VAL A 68 -12.69 -0.60 0.13
N GLY A 69 -13.03 0.16 1.18
CA GLY A 69 -13.25 -0.38 2.51
C GLY A 69 -14.18 0.47 3.36
N PRO A 70 -14.92 -0.15 4.30
CA PRO A 70 -15.80 0.56 5.21
C PRO A 70 -15.01 1.44 6.21
N PRO A 71 -15.71 2.26 7.01
CA PRO A 71 -15.13 2.96 8.15
C PRO A 71 -14.52 1.96 9.13
N ASP A 72 -13.33 2.30 9.62
CA ASP A 72 -12.63 1.55 10.67
C ASP A 72 -11.94 2.54 11.60
N TYR A 73 -12.12 2.39 12.90
CA TYR A 73 -11.61 3.33 13.92
C TYR A 73 -10.39 2.78 14.66
N ARG A 74 -9.90 1.60 14.28
CA ARG A 74 -8.78 0.94 14.94
C ARG A 74 -7.41 1.45 14.51
N PHE A 75 -7.36 2.12 13.36
CA PHE A 75 -6.13 2.62 12.74
C PHE A 75 -6.41 3.90 11.95
N ASN A 76 -5.37 4.67 11.66
CA ASN A 76 -5.41 5.88 10.84
C ASN A 76 -4.80 5.61 9.45
N CYS A 77 -4.52 6.66 8.66
CA CYS A 77 -3.90 6.50 7.34
C CYS A 77 -2.53 5.84 7.38
N HIS A 78 -1.68 6.22 8.33
CA HIS A 78 -0.36 5.64 8.51
C HIS A 78 -0.44 4.19 9.00
N GLY A 79 -1.33 3.91 9.95
CA GLY A 79 -1.61 2.57 10.43
C GLY A 79 -2.09 1.62 9.33
N TRP A 80 -2.97 2.10 8.46
CA TRP A 80 -3.34 1.37 7.23
C TRP A 80 -2.13 1.12 6.33
N THR A 81 -1.30 2.13 6.10
CA THR A 81 -0.20 2.10 5.12
C THR A 81 0.99 1.26 5.57
N PHE A 82 1.33 1.25 6.86
CA PHE A 82 2.57 0.63 7.35
C PHE A 82 2.34 -0.56 8.28
N LEU A 83 1.14 -0.68 8.86
CA LEU A 83 0.81 -1.73 9.81
C LEU A 83 -0.35 -2.63 9.31
N ASP A 84 -0.70 -2.56 8.03
CA ASP A 84 -1.84 -3.26 7.42
C ASP A 84 -3.18 -3.01 8.15
N GLY A 85 -3.32 -1.87 8.80
CA GLY A 85 -4.50 -1.56 9.62
C GLY A 85 -4.60 -2.39 10.91
N LYS A 86 -3.47 -2.89 11.43
CA LYS A 86 -3.43 -3.59 12.73
C LYS A 86 -3.47 -2.61 13.91
N ASP A 87 -2.93 -1.40 13.74
CA ASP A 87 -2.91 -0.35 14.77
C ASP A 87 -2.77 1.05 14.15
N ASP A 88 -2.88 2.09 14.98
CA ASP A 88 -2.55 3.48 14.64
C ASP A 88 -1.03 3.69 14.51
N MET A 89 -0.63 4.64 13.65
CA MET A 89 0.76 5.09 13.58
C MET A 89 0.82 6.61 13.53
N ILE A 90 1.72 7.21 14.30
CA ILE A 90 1.89 8.67 14.34
C ILE A 90 2.82 9.15 13.22
N ALA A 91 2.65 10.39 12.78
CA ALA A 91 3.43 10.97 11.67
C ALA A 91 4.95 10.93 11.92
N SER A 92 5.40 11.22 13.15
CA SER A 92 6.83 11.19 13.48
C SER A 92 7.46 9.79 13.36
N SER A 93 6.67 8.72 13.52
CA SER A 93 7.15 7.37 13.25
C SER A 93 7.37 7.15 11.75
N VAL A 94 6.56 7.77 10.90
CA VAL A 94 6.75 7.70 9.43
C VAL A 94 8.01 8.48 9.02
N ASP A 95 8.23 9.66 9.58
CA ASP A 95 9.48 10.40 9.34
C ASP A 95 10.70 9.58 9.79
N ALA A 96 10.63 8.88 10.91
CA ALA A 96 11.70 7.97 11.34
C ALA A 96 11.96 6.81 10.35
N LEU A 97 10.95 6.31 9.64
CA LEU A 97 11.13 5.31 8.57
C LEU A 97 11.90 5.90 7.37
N VAL A 98 11.68 7.18 7.06
CA VAL A 98 12.41 7.90 6.01
C VAL A 98 13.85 8.17 6.45
N GLU A 99 14.04 8.69 7.66
CA GLU A 99 15.36 9.04 8.22
C GLU A 99 16.27 7.81 8.42
N SER A 100 15.69 6.67 8.80
CA SER A 100 16.42 5.40 8.91
C SER A 100 16.83 4.80 7.56
N GLY A 101 16.32 5.35 6.44
CA GLY A 101 16.59 4.84 5.09
C GLY A 101 15.78 3.62 4.69
N ARG A 102 14.83 3.18 5.54
CA ARG A 102 13.89 2.09 5.22
C ARG A 102 12.94 2.46 4.09
N LEU A 103 12.50 3.72 4.04
CA LEU A 103 11.72 4.27 2.93
C LEU A 103 12.64 5.02 1.96
N GLN A 104 12.83 4.48 0.75
CA GLN A 104 13.65 5.12 -0.29
C GLN A 104 12.80 5.84 -1.32
N PRO A 105 13.07 7.12 -1.63
CA PRO A 105 12.28 7.86 -2.62
C PRO A 105 12.43 7.26 -4.03
N VAL A 106 11.33 7.17 -4.76
CA VAL A 106 11.29 6.65 -6.14
C VAL A 106 10.55 7.60 -7.08
N SER A 107 11.01 7.71 -8.33
CA SER A 107 10.37 8.53 -9.36
C SER A 107 9.40 7.76 -10.27
N LYS A 108 9.50 6.42 -10.27
CA LYS A 108 8.65 5.52 -11.05
C LYS A 108 7.97 4.55 -10.07
N PRO A 109 6.79 4.88 -9.55
CA PRO A 109 6.10 4.03 -8.59
C PRO A 109 5.74 2.70 -9.22
N ARG A 110 5.62 1.68 -8.38
CA ARG A 110 5.15 0.33 -8.69
C ARG A 110 4.03 -0.05 -7.71
N LEU A 111 3.31 -1.12 -8.03
CA LEU A 111 2.40 -1.75 -7.07
C LEU A 111 3.12 -1.99 -5.74
N GLY A 112 2.49 -1.61 -4.63
CA GLY A 112 3.05 -1.77 -3.29
C GLY A 112 3.93 -0.61 -2.81
N ASP A 113 4.47 0.24 -3.70
CA ASP A 113 5.18 1.46 -3.27
C ASP A 113 4.23 2.36 -2.46
N VAL A 114 4.79 3.19 -1.59
CA VAL A 114 4.06 4.10 -0.70
C VAL A 114 4.09 5.51 -1.27
N ILE A 115 3.03 6.29 -1.07
CA ILE A 115 3.06 7.74 -1.26
C ILE A 115 2.94 8.44 0.10
N LEU A 116 3.77 9.46 0.30
CA LEU A 116 3.72 10.35 1.45
C LEU A 116 3.28 11.74 1.01
N TYR A 117 2.32 12.29 1.72
CA TYR A 117 1.83 13.65 1.57
C TYR A 117 2.34 14.51 2.70
N ARG A 118 2.88 15.68 2.35
CA ARG A 118 3.44 16.62 3.31
C ARG A 118 2.70 17.94 3.29
N ASP A 119 2.55 18.54 4.47
CA ASP A 119 2.02 19.88 4.60
C ASP A 119 3.03 20.96 4.18
N GLN A 120 2.66 22.22 4.33
CA GLN A 120 3.51 23.37 4.01
C GLN A 120 4.77 23.49 4.89
N HIS A 121 4.83 22.77 6.01
CA HIS A 121 5.98 22.70 6.91
C HIS A 121 6.82 21.44 6.67
N GLY A 122 6.51 20.65 5.64
CA GLY A 122 7.19 19.41 5.31
C GLY A 122 6.83 18.23 6.20
N GLN A 123 5.87 18.37 7.12
CA GLN A 123 5.46 17.30 8.02
C GLN A 123 4.59 16.30 7.28
N VAL A 124 4.80 15.00 7.52
CA VAL A 124 3.91 13.97 6.97
C VAL A 124 2.52 14.15 7.56
N MET A 125 1.53 14.32 6.70
CA MET A 125 0.13 14.52 7.10
C MET A 125 -0.80 13.40 6.64
N HIS A 126 -0.40 12.67 5.59
CA HIS A 126 -1.17 11.57 5.04
C HIS A 126 -0.26 10.60 4.31
N SER A 127 -0.68 9.33 4.21
CA SER A 127 0.03 8.30 3.46
C SER A 127 -0.94 7.33 2.80
N GLY A 128 -0.48 6.66 1.74
CA GLY A 128 -1.22 5.62 1.06
C GLY A 128 -0.31 4.63 0.34
N ARG A 129 -0.89 3.50 -0.10
CA ARG A 129 -0.21 2.47 -0.88
C ARG A 129 -0.62 2.56 -2.35
N VAL A 130 0.33 2.42 -3.26
CA VAL A 130 0.06 2.31 -4.70
C VAL A 130 -0.60 0.96 -4.96
N GLN A 131 -1.81 0.99 -5.52
CA GLN A 131 -2.61 -0.20 -5.87
C GLN A 131 -2.64 -0.50 -7.36
N ALA A 132 -2.33 0.49 -8.21
CA ALA A 132 -2.21 0.26 -9.65
C ALA A 132 -1.30 1.30 -10.30
N VAL A 133 -0.59 0.88 -11.34
CA VAL A 133 0.20 1.75 -12.22
C VAL A 133 -0.15 1.39 -13.68
N GLY A 134 -0.70 2.36 -14.42
CA GLY A 134 -1.04 2.23 -15.83
C GLY A 134 0.14 2.51 -16.75
N CYS A 135 0.08 1.99 -17.97
CA CYS A 135 1.10 2.23 -19.01
C CYS A 135 1.16 3.68 -19.50
N ASP A 136 0.10 4.45 -19.26
CA ASP A 136 -0.05 5.87 -19.54
C ASP A 136 0.42 6.77 -18.37
N GLY A 137 0.97 6.18 -17.31
CA GLY A 137 1.39 6.90 -16.11
C GLY A 137 0.28 7.15 -15.09
N LEU A 138 -0.92 6.57 -15.29
CA LEU A 138 -1.94 6.54 -14.25
C LEU A 138 -1.38 5.85 -12.99
N VAL A 139 -1.62 6.42 -11.82
CA VAL A 139 -1.32 5.79 -10.54
C VAL A 139 -2.56 5.86 -9.67
N LEU A 140 -3.00 4.72 -9.15
CA LEU A 140 -4.06 4.67 -8.15
C LEU A 140 -3.46 4.37 -6.78
N VAL A 141 -3.79 5.22 -5.82
CA VAL A 141 -3.36 5.13 -4.43
C VAL A 141 -4.56 4.74 -3.60
N GLU A 142 -4.39 3.71 -2.77
CA GLU A 142 -5.31 3.44 -1.67
C GLU A 142 -4.82 4.07 -0.38
N SER A 143 -5.71 4.81 0.29
CA SER A 143 -5.44 5.32 1.63
C SER A 143 -6.69 5.38 2.47
N LYS A 144 -6.50 5.49 3.80
CA LYS A 144 -7.59 5.67 4.76
C LYS A 144 -7.86 7.16 5.00
N TRP A 145 -9.10 7.59 4.83
CA TRP A 145 -9.48 8.99 4.95
C TRP A 145 -10.21 9.22 6.26
N GLY A 146 -9.44 9.67 7.27
CA GLY A 146 -9.97 9.97 8.60
C GLY A 146 -10.83 8.83 9.17
N PRO A 147 -11.99 9.14 9.79
CA PRO A 147 -12.90 8.13 10.33
C PRO A 147 -13.72 7.39 9.26
N PHE A 148 -13.61 7.75 7.98
CA PHE A 148 -14.60 7.37 6.96
C PHE A 148 -14.36 6.00 6.35
N GLY A 149 -13.19 5.72 5.83
CA GLY A 149 -12.99 4.46 5.11
C GLY A 149 -11.73 4.46 4.29
N ARG A 150 -11.58 3.43 3.47
CA ARG A 150 -10.47 3.30 2.52
C ARG A 150 -10.95 3.63 1.12
N TYR A 151 -10.15 4.39 0.40
CA TYR A 151 -10.49 4.91 -0.93
C TYR A 151 -9.30 4.76 -1.87
N LEU A 152 -9.57 4.37 -3.11
CA LEU A 152 -8.67 4.59 -4.22
C LEU A 152 -8.83 6.02 -4.72
N HIS A 153 -7.72 6.68 -5.01
CA HIS A 153 -7.66 8.05 -5.51
C HIS A 153 -6.42 8.29 -6.36
N LEU A 154 -6.43 9.43 -7.05
CA LEU A 154 -5.26 9.91 -7.77
C LEU A 154 -4.22 10.53 -6.81
N PRO A 155 -2.94 10.60 -7.21
CA PRO A 155 -1.86 11.09 -6.36
C PRO A 155 -1.98 12.56 -5.98
N ASP A 156 -2.70 13.37 -6.75
CA ASP A 156 -2.91 14.80 -6.47
C ASP A 156 -3.96 15.06 -5.35
N LEU A 157 -4.42 14.00 -4.69
CA LEU A 157 -5.27 14.04 -3.51
C LEU A 157 -4.55 13.47 -2.29
N PRO A 158 -4.66 14.08 -1.09
CA PRO A 158 -5.58 15.17 -0.77
C PRO A 158 -5.03 16.57 -1.14
N ARG A 159 -5.92 17.47 -1.56
CA ARG A 159 -5.54 18.82 -2.06
C ARG A 159 -4.88 19.73 -1.04
N ASN A 160 -5.01 19.44 0.26
CA ASN A 160 -4.36 20.21 1.33
C ASN A 160 -2.88 19.83 1.53
N ALA A 161 -2.39 18.80 0.85
CA ALA A 161 -0.96 18.52 0.78
C ALA A 161 -0.25 19.61 -0.03
N ALA A 162 0.83 20.13 0.52
CA ALA A 162 1.70 21.07 -0.21
C ALA A 162 2.62 20.33 -1.19
N SER A 163 2.98 19.08 -0.87
CA SER A 163 3.79 18.22 -1.73
C SER A 163 3.49 16.75 -1.47
N TRP A 164 3.91 15.89 -2.41
CA TRP A 164 3.88 14.45 -2.25
C TRP A 164 5.05 13.79 -2.96
N GLN A 165 5.45 12.60 -2.49
CA GLN A 165 6.57 11.83 -3.03
C GLN A 165 6.31 10.33 -2.82
N TYR A 166 6.68 9.52 -3.82
CA TYR A 166 6.65 8.06 -3.69
C TYR A 166 7.91 7.52 -3.02
N TYR A 167 7.75 6.44 -2.27
CA TYR A 167 8.80 5.72 -1.56
C TYR A 167 8.61 4.22 -1.75
N ARG A 168 9.73 3.49 -1.76
CA ARG A 168 9.75 2.03 -1.64
C ARG A 168 10.11 1.65 -0.21
N ASP A 169 9.29 0.81 0.42
CA ASP A 169 9.66 0.16 1.68
C ASP A 169 10.59 -1.01 1.38
N LEU A 170 11.80 -0.98 1.97
CA LEU A 170 12.81 -2.00 1.75
C LEU A 170 12.57 -3.27 2.59
N GLU A 171 11.77 -3.20 3.65
CA GLU A 171 11.44 -4.38 4.46
C GLU A 171 10.34 -5.24 3.81
N ASP A 172 9.49 -4.64 2.97
CA ASP A 172 8.46 -5.36 2.20
C ASP A 172 9.03 -6.12 0.97
N VAL A 173 10.36 -6.12 0.78
CA VAL A 173 11.02 -6.80 -0.36
C VAL A 173 11.24 -8.30 -0.10
N GLU A 174 10.92 -8.82 1.08
CA GLU A 174 10.94 -10.27 1.30
C GLU A 174 9.75 -10.94 0.57
N LEU A 175 10.07 -11.83 -0.38
CA LEU A 175 9.22 -12.83 -1.08
C LEU A 175 8.86 -12.59 -2.56
N ASP A 176 9.74 -12.00 -3.37
CA ASP A 176 9.67 -12.19 -4.84
C ASP A 176 10.96 -12.80 -5.43
N THR A 177 11.67 -13.59 -4.63
CA THR A 177 12.88 -14.31 -5.06
C THR A 177 12.58 -15.51 -5.96
N ASP A 178 11.32 -15.90 -6.13
CA ASP A 178 10.94 -17.07 -6.95
C ASP A 178 10.72 -16.73 -8.44
N ALA A 179 10.68 -15.44 -8.81
CA ALA A 179 10.47 -15.02 -10.20
C ALA A 179 11.73 -15.09 -11.09
N VAL A 180 12.92 -15.32 -10.52
CA VAL A 180 14.19 -15.36 -11.28
C VAL A 180 14.63 -16.79 -11.62
N ALA A 181 13.97 -17.83 -11.09
CA ALA A 181 14.34 -19.23 -11.32
C ALA A 181 13.78 -19.84 -12.63
N ALA A 182 13.02 -19.10 -13.44
CA ALA A 182 12.33 -19.67 -14.61
C ALA A 182 12.95 -19.33 -16.00
N SER A 183 14.18 -18.79 -16.08
CA SER A 183 14.81 -18.46 -17.37
C SER A 183 16.14 -19.17 -17.68
N SER A 184 16.37 -20.36 -17.12
CA SER A 184 17.53 -21.18 -17.46
C SER A 184 17.14 -22.62 -17.79
N ASP A 185 16.38 -22.80 -18.86
CA ASP A 185 16.35 -24.06 -19.62
C ASP A 185 15.89 -23.76 -21.05
N ASP A 186 16.82 -23.28 -21.86
CA ASP A 186 16.81 -23.52 -23.31
C ASP A 186 18.25 -23.82 -23.75
N THR A 187 18.78 -24.90 -23.20
CA THR A 187 19.99 -25.56 -23.69
C THR A 187 19.62 -26.46 -24.87
N GLY A 188 19.52 -25.83 -26.03
CA GLY A 188 20.08 -26.35 -27.28
C GLY A 188 19.54 -27.67 -27.86
N GLU A 189 18.94 -27.55 -29.03
CA GLU A 189 19.11 -28.56 -30.07
C GLU A 189 19.41 -27.88 -31.42
N ARG A 190 20.71 -27.64 -31.65
CA ARG A 190 21.25 -27.25 -32.96
C ARG A 190 21.50 -28.53 -33.74
N THR A 191 20.51 -29.01 -34.49
CA THR A 191 20.72 -30.07 -35.47
C THR A 191 21.47 -29.53 -36.68
N THR A 192 22.77 -29.80 -36.76
CA THR A 192 23.55 -29.75 -38.00
C THR A 192 23.42 -31.09 -38.71
N ALA A 193 22.57 -31.16 -39.74
CA ALA A 193 22.66 -32.19 -40.79
C ALA A 193 23.21 -31.46 -42.02
N ALA A 194 24.50 -31.61 -42.31
CA ALA A 194 25.10 -32.72 -43.05
C ALA A 194 24.76 -32.64 -44.54
N ASP A 195 25.72 -32.04 -45.25
CA ASP A 195 26.17 -32.34 -46.59
C ASP A 195 25.70 -33.70 -47.14
N VAL A 196 25.05 -33.67 -48.30
CA VAL A 196 25.02 -34.80 -49.24
C VAL A 196 25.30 -34.23 -50.62
N ASP A 197 26.58 -34.30 -51.01
CA ASP A 197 27.02 -34.34 -52.40
C ASP A 197 26.50 -35.64 -53.02
N ALA A 198 25.82 -35.54 -54.17
CA ALA A 198 25.56 -36.67 -55.06
C ALA A 198 25.61 -36.19 -56.51
N ASP A 199 26.80 -36.35 -57.09
CA ASP A 199 27.03 -36.58 -58.51
C ASP A 199 26.11 -37.70 -59.04
N SER A 200 25.47 -37.47 -60.20
CA SER A 200 25.31 -38.53 -61.19
C SER A 200 24.94 -37.95 -62.56
N ASP A 201 25.87 -38.11 -63.49
CA ASP A 201 25.70 -38.07 -64.95
C ASP A 201 24.44 -38.80 -65.43
N THR A 202 23.85 -38.32 -66.53
CA THR A 202 23.30 -39.18 -67.60
C THR A 202 23.01 -38.39 -68.89
N ASP A 203 23.75 -38.77 -69.93
CA ASP A 203 23.57 -38.70 -71.41
C ASP A 203 22.86 -37.52 -72.11
#